data_AF-A0A0B2UKR3-F1
#
_entry.id   AF-A0A0B2UKR3-F1
#
_cell.length_a   1.000
_cell.length_b   1.000
_cell.length_c   1.000
_cell.angle_alpha   90.00
_cell.angle_beta   90.00
_cell.angle_gamma   90.00
#
_symmetry.space_group_name_H-M   'P 1'
#
loop_
_entity.id
_entity.type
_entity.pdbx_description
1 polymer ?
#
loop_
_entity_poly.entity_id
_entity_poly.type
_entity_poly.pdbx_seq_one_letter_code
_entity_poly.pdbx_strand_id
1 'polypeptide(L)'
;MATSTECIDKGQYKVLGMICISKSLYKLRLGTEKPDGIHKVLLQSDSKLSVAYFIDPIDFGAESTILVHERTIPPFLSNTCYTMVHRKKYSVPSALIEKLLYKGKEVLCTKKLSK
;
A
#
# COMPACT_ATOMS: atom_id res chain seq x y z
N MET A 1 17.25 -18.94 11.18
CA MET A 1 16.66 -18.12 10.09
C MET A 1 15.72 -17.12 10.73
N ALA A 2 16.14 -15.86 10.87
CA ALA A 2 15.31 -14.83 11.46
C ALA A 2 14.31 -14.36 10.41
N THR A 3 13.06 -14.82 10.48
CA THR A 3 11.94 -14.13 9.85
C THR A 3 11.79 -12.81 10.60
N SER A 4 12.40 -11.75 10.08
CA SER A 4 12.15 -10.40 10.59
C SER A 4 10.66 -10.16 10.48
N THR A 5 9.95 -10.21 11.61
CA THR A 5 8.55 -9.84 11.69
C THR A 5 8.53 -8.34 11.47
N GLU A 6 8.21 -7.93 10.24
CA GLU A 6 8.00 -6.51 9.93
C GLU A 6 6.95 -5.97 10.90
N CYS A 7 7.30 -4.92 11.62
CA CYS A 7 6.45 -4.29 12.62
C CYS A 7 6.34 -2.80 12.33
N ILE A 8 5.20 -2.23 12.69
CA ILE A 8 5.01 -0.77 12.72
C ILE A 8 5.08 -0.38 14.18
N ASP A 9 5.98 0.54 14.51
CA ASP A 9 6.11 1.07 15.86
C ASP A 9 5.04 2.14 16.11
N LYS A 10 4.79 2.46 17.38
CA LYS A 10 3.97 3.62 17.72
C LYS A 10 4.65 4.89 17.21
N GLY A 11 3.89 5.78 16.57
CA GLY A 11 4.46 7.03 16.09
C GLY A 11 3.67 7.67 14.95
N GLN A 12 4.16 8.81 14.50
CA GLN A 12 3.59 9.55 13.38
C GLN A 12 4.25 9.11 12.08
N TYR A 13 3.44 8.85 11.06
CA TYR A 13 3.91 8.38 9.77
C TYR A 13 3.33 9.20 8.63
N LYS A 14 4.20 9.58 7.69
CA LYS A 14 3.79 10.09 6.38
C LYS A 14 3.51 8.93 5.43
N VAL A 15 2.40 9.01 4.72
CA VAL A 15 2.02 8.07 3.66
C VAL A 15 2.72 8.48 2.37
N LEU A 16 3.67 7.68 1.89
CA LEU A 16 4.38 7.96 0.64
C LEU A 16 3.64 7.41 -0.58
N GLY A 17 3.00 6.26 -0.42
CA GLY A 17 2.34 5.60 -1.52
C GLY A 17 1.50 4.45 -1.03
N MET A 18 0.48 4.10 -1.81
CA MET A 18 -0.43 3.04 -1.46
C MET A 18 -1.00 2.39 -2.69
N ILE A 19 -1.30 1.10 -2.56
CA ILE A 19 -1.94 0.31 -3.59
C ILE A 19 -2.95 -0.63 -2.95
N CYS A 20 -4.16 -0.69 -3.50
CA CYS A 20 -5.12 -1.70 -3.11
C CYS A 20 -4.63 -3.05 -3.66
N ILE A 21 -4.39 -4.02 -2.79
CA ILE A 21 -3.87 -5.36 -3.18
C ILE A 21 -4.99 -6.39 -3.33
N SER A 22 -6.18 -6.10 -2.81
CA SER A 22 -7.36 -6.96 -3.02
C SER A 22 -8.04 -6.72 -4.38
N LYS A 23 -7.59 -5.73 -5.16
CA LYS A 23 -8.14 -5.40 -6.48
C LYS A 23 -7.11 -5.63 -7.57
N SER A 24 -7.58 -5.98 -8.77
CA SER A 24 -6.70 -6.03 -9.94
C SER A 24 -6.19 -4.63 -10.28
N LEU A 25 -4.94 -4.56 -10.73
CA LEU A 25 -4.31 -3.31 -11.16
C LEU A 25 -5.09 -2.60 -12.29
N TYR A 26 -5.72 -3.38 -13.17
CA TYR A 26 -6.59 -2.85 -14.23
C TYR A 26 -7.80 -2.10 -13.68
N LYS A 27 -8.48 -2.65 -12.67
CA LYS A 27 -9.61 -1.99 -12.02
C LYS A 27 -9.19 -0.70 -11.32
N LEU A 28 -8.03 -0.71 -10.67
CA LEU A 28 -7.48 0.48 -10.03
C LEU A 28 -7.13 1.57 -11.04
N ARG A 29 -6.62 1.21 -12.23
CA ARG A 29 -6.36 2.17 -13.31
C ARG A 29 -7.63 2.86 -13.82
N LEU A 30 -8.73 2.13 -13.92
CA LEU A 30 -10.00 2.63 -14.46
C LEU A 30 -10.75 3.54 -13.46
N GLY A 31 -10.38 3.53 -12.18
CA GLY A 31 -10.98 4.40 -11.16
C GLY A 31 -12.46 4.11 -10.87
N THR A 32 -12.97 2.96 -11.29
CA THR A 32 -14.40 2.63 -11.31
C THR A 32 -14.98 2.15 -9.98
N GLU A 33 -14.17 2.01 -8.92
CA GLU A 33 -14.62 1.43 -7.66
C GLU A 33 -14.13 2.22 -6.44
N LYS A 34 -14.92 2.19 -5.37
CA LYS A 34 -14.59 2.76 -4.05
C LYS A 34 -13.28 2.17 -3.49
N PRO A 35 -12.55 2.87 -2.60
CA PRO A 35 -11.34 2.38 -1.94
C PRO A 35 -11.62 1.30 -0.87
N ASP A 36 -12.61 0.45 -1.10
CA ASP A 36 -12.93 -0.69 -0.24
C ASP A 36 -11.97 -1.84 -0.56
N GLY A 37 -11.18 -2.28 0.43
CA GLY A 37 -10.24 -3.39 0.28
C GLY A 37 -8.94 -3.24 1.07
N ILE A 38 -8.09 -4.25 0.98
CA ILE A 38 -6.80 -4.26 1.67
C ILE A 38 -5.81 -3.39 0.91
N HIS A 39 -5.19 -2.43 1.59
CA HIS A 39 -4.20 -1.53 1.00
C HIS A 39 -2.81 -1.81 1.55
N LYS A 40 -1.86 -2.08 0.66
CA LYS A 40 -0.43 -2.06 1.00
C LYS A 40 0.07 -0.63 0.90
N VAL A 41 0.62 -0.12 1.99
CA VAL A 41 0.98 1.29 2.14
C VAL A 41 2.44 1.41 2.56
N LEU A 42 3.17 2.29 1.88
CA LEU A 42 4.52 2.70 2.23
C LEU A 42 4.42 3.91 3.17
N LEU A 43 4.94 3.75 4.37
CA LEU A 43 4.96 4.73 5.43
C LEU A 43 6.40 5.21 5.69
N GLN A 44 6.55 6.47 6.09
CA GLN A 44 7.81 7.06 6.50
C GLN A 44 7.66 7.69 7.89
N SER A 45 8.55 7.32 8.81
CA SER A 45 8.79 8.03 10.07
C SER A 45 10.28 8.36 10.11
N ASP A 46 10.61 9.65 10.20
CA ASP A 46 11.98 10.14 10.11
C ASP A 46 12.70 9.60 8.86
N SER A 47 13.78 8.84 9.04
CA SER A 47 14.54 8.16 7.99
C SER A 47 14.12 6.70 7.76
N LYS A 48 13.16 6.16 8.53
CA LYS A 48 12.71 4.77 8.45
C LYS A 48 11.51 4.66 7.50
N LEU A 49 11.67 3.78 6.50
CA LEU A 49 10.58 3.32 5.65
C LEU A 49 9.96 2.06 6.25
N SER A 50 8.64 1.93 6.17
CA SER A 50 7.92 0.76 6.66
C SER A 50 6.73 0.44 5.78
N VAL A 51 6.38 -0.83 5.68
CA VAL A 51 5.22 -1.29 4.93
C VAL A 51 4.13 -1.68 5.91
N ALA A 52 2.92 -1.18 5.69
CA ALA A 52 1.74 -1.54 6.45
C ALA A 52 0.60 -2.02 5.54
N TYR A 53 -0.29 -2.81 6.09
CA TYR A 53 -1.47 -3.34 5.42
C TYR A 53 -2.72 -2.80 6.13
N PHE A 54 -3.44 -1.90 5.47
CA PHE A 54 -4.69 -1.37 5.97
C PHE A 54 -5.81 -2.31 5.56
N ILE A 55 -6.48 -2.89 6.54
CA ILE A 55 -7.46 -3.96 6.33
C ILE A 55 -8.90 -3.44 6.26
N ASP A 56 -9.14 -2.25 6.81
CA ASP A 56 -10.43 -1.55 6.74
C ASP A 56 -10.47 -0.58 5.55
N PRO A 57 -11.67 -0.19 5.07
CA PRO A 57 -11.81 0.87 4.08
C PRO A 57 -11.06 2.13 4.50
N ILE A 58 -10.30 2.70 3.57
CA ILE A 58 -9.57 3.95 3.77
C ILE A 58 -10.15 5.05 2.90
N ASP A 59 -10.16 6.28 3.40
CA ASP A 59 -10.62 7.47 2.68
C ASP A 59 -9.50 8.50 2.45
N PHE A 60 -8.25 8.09 2.65
CA PHE A 60 -7.06 8.93 2.55
C PHE A 60 -6.06 8.39 1.52
N GLY A 61 -5.23 9.27 0.96
CA GLY A 61 -4.26 9.00 -0.10
C GLY A 61 -2.81 9.19 0.32
N ALA A 62 -1.91 9.13 -0.68
CA ALA A 62 -0.51 9.55 -0.52
C ALA A 62 -0.43 11.00 -0.01
N GLU A 63 0.68 11.33 0.64
CA GLU A 63 0.94 12.59 1.35
C GLU A 63 0.05 12.83 2.60
N SER A 64 -0.81 11.87 2.94
CA SER A 64 -1.51 11.89 4.24
C SER A 64 -0.54 11.62 5.39
N THR A 65 -0.97 11.95 6.60
CA THR A 65 -0.22 11.68 7.82
C THR A 65 -1.13 11.00 8.83
N ILE A 66 -0.63 9.91 9.42
CA ILE A 66 -1.33 9.14 10.45
C ILE A 66 -0.51 9.11 11.73
N LEU A 67 -1.19 8.94 12.86
CA LEU A 67 -0.59 8.65 14.14
C LEU A 67 -1.00 7.23 14.55
N VAL A 68 -0.05 6.31 14.57
CA VAL A 68 -0.27 4.94 15.03
C VAL A 68 -0.21 4.90 16.55
N HIS A 69 -1.24 4.32 17.18
CA HIS A 69 -1.42 4.38 18.64
C HIS A 69 -0.50 3.43 19.40
N GLU A 70 -0.23 2.25 18.84
CA GLU A 70 0.50 1.15 19.46
C GLU A 70 1.34 0.38 18.43
N ARG A 71 2.35 -0.34 18.90
CA ARG A 71 3.17 -1.19 18.03
C ARG A 71 2.34 -2.36 17.51
N THR A 72 2.31 -2.58 16.19
CA THR A 72 1.54 -3.66 15.56
C THR A 72 2.44 -4.73 14.93
N ILE A 73 2.20 -6.00 15.26
CA ILE A 73 2.83 -7.19 14.70
C ILE A 73 1.72 -8.24 14.44
N PRO A 74 1.47 -8.66 13.19
CA PRO A 74 2.05 -8.19 11.93
C PRO A 74 1.67 -6.73 11.63
N PRO A 75 2.18 -6.09 10.55
CA PRO A 75 1.95 -4.67 10.30
C PRO A 75 0.57 -4.42 9.67
N PHE A 76 -0.48 -4.99 10.28
CA PHE A 76 -1.88 -4.80 9.92
C PHE A 76 -2.46 -3.64 10.73
N LEU A 77 -3.05 -2.67 10.04
CA LEU A 77 -3.68 -1.50 10.65
C LEU A 77 -5.18 -1.51 10.35
N SER A 78 -5.96 -1.64 11.43
CA SER A 78 -7.40 -1.35 11.45
C SER A 78 -7.62 0.14 11.69
N ASN A 79 -8.81 0.66 11.39
CA ASN A 79 -9.20 2.05 11.65
C ASN A 79 -9.12 2.46 13.14
N THR A 80 -9.04 1.51 14.06
CA THR A 80 -8.85 1.75 15.50
C THR A 80 -7.37 1.89 15.90
N CYS A 81 -6.45 1.41 15.06
CA CYS A 81 -5.01 1.39 15.35
C CYS A 81 -4.32 2.74 15.11
N TYR A 82 -4.99 3.68 14.44
CA TYR A 82 -4.40 4.97 14.08
C TYR A 82 -5.43 6.10 14.06
N THR A 83 -4.93 7.32 14.16
CA THR A 83 -5.69 8.56 13.94
C THR A 83 -5.16 9.27 12.70
N MET A 84 -6.08 9.81 11.90
CA MET A 84 -5.72 10.68 10.78
C MET A 84 -5.32 12.07 11.29
N VAL A 85 -4.06 12.45 11.08
CA VAL A 85 -3.53 13.79 11.44
C VAL A 85 -3.70 14.76 10.27
N HIS A 86 -3.33 14.31 9.06
CA HIS A 86 -3.50 15.08 7.84
C HIS A 86 -4.07 14.17 6.76
N ARG A 87 -5.14 14.61 6.10
CA ARG A 87 -5.81 13.84 5.06
C ARG A 87 -5.58 14.47 3.70
N LYS A 88 -5.00 13.69 2.79
CA LYS A 88 -5.13 13.91 1.35
C LYS A 88 -6.14 12.94 0.78
N LYS A 89 -6.86 13.38 -0.26
CA LYS A 89 -7.85 12.54 -0.93
C LYS A 89 -7.15 11.34 -1.56
N TYR A 90 -7.77 10.17 -1.44
CA TYR A 90 -7.30 8.98 -2.13
C TYR A 90 -7.22 9.23 -3.63
N SER A 91 -6.03 9.05 -4.19
CA SER A 91 -5.77 9.08 -5.62
C SER A 91 -4.87 7.91 -5.96
N VAL A 92 -5.24 7.18 -7.00
CA VAL A 92 -4.46 6.05 -7.48
C VAL A 92 -3.20 6.58 -8.19
N PRO A 93 -1.98 6.12 -7.83
CA PRO A 93 -0.78 6.58 -8.51
C PRO A 93 -0.65 5.91 -9.89
N SER A 94 -1.20 6.55 -10.93
CA SER A 94 -1.27 6.01 -12.29
C SER A 94 0.10 5.53 -12.81
N ALA A 95 1.17 6.28 -12.57
CA ALA A 95 2.52 5.92 -13.00
C ALA A 95 3.04 4.62 -12.34
N LEU A 96 2.69 4.37 -11.07
CA LEU A 96 3.02 3.12 -10.38
C LEU A 96 2.23 1.95 -10.97
N ILE A 97 0.93 2.14 -11.17
CA ILE A 97 0.06 1.12 -11.75
C ILE A 97 0.51 0.75 -13.15
N GLU A 98 0.86 1.73 -13.98
CA GLU A 98 1.38 1.48 -15.32
C GLU A 98 2.64 0.61 -15.25
N LYS A 99 3.62 0.98 -14.44
CA LYS A 99 4.85 0.18 -14.25
C LYS A 99 4.55 -1.26 -13.81
N LEU A 100 3.59 -1.45 -12.91
CA LEU A 100 3.20 -2.79 -12.44
C LEU A 100 2.47 -3.60 -13.52
N LEU A 101 1.65 -2.95 -14.36
CA LEU A 101 0.97 -3.57 -15.50
C LEU A 101 1.96 -3.94 -16.64
N TYR A 102 2.96 -3.08 -16.91
CA TYR A 102 3.96 -3.34 -17.95
C TYR A 102 4.94 -4.48 -17.58
N LYS A 103 5.35 -4.59 -16.30
CA LYS A 103 6.20 -5.71 -15.83
C LYS A 103 5.57 -7.10 -16.02
N GLY A 104 4.25 -7.18 -16.19
CA GLY A 104 3.56 -8.43 -16.52
C GLY A 104 3.79 -8.95 -17.94
N LYS A 105 4.30 -8.12 -18.87
CA LYS A 105 4.51 -8.53 -20.27
C LYS A 105 5.87 -9.18 -20.53
N GLU A 106 6.91 -8.90 -19.73
CA GLU A 106 8.23 -9.50 -19.93
C GLU A 106 8.30 -10.98 -19.51
N VAL A 107 7.41 -11.44 -18.63
CA VAL A 107 7.39 -12.84 -18.14
C VAL A 107 6.66 -13.80 -19.09
N LEU A 108 5.90 -13.29 -20.07
CA LEU A 108 5.11 -14.12 -21.00
C LEU A 108 5.80 -14.42 -22.34
N CYS A 109 7.01 -13.89 -22.59
CA CYS A 109 7.72 -14.04 -23.87
C CYS A 109 8.94 -14.98 -23.86
N THR A 110 9.13 -15.84 -22.86
CA THR A 110 10.26 -16.82 -22.85
C THR A 110 9.86 -18.29 -23.00
N LYS A 111 8.60 -18.61 -23.32
CA LYS A 111 8.20 -19.99 -23.70
C LYS A 111 7.69 -20.06 -25.14
N LYS A 112 8.64 -20.11 -26.08
CA LYS A 112 8.58 -20.63 -27.46
C LYS A 112 9.94 -20.22 -28.05
N LEU A 113 10.94 -21.07 -28.18
CA LEU A 113 11.01 -22.18 -29.12
C LEU A 113 12.18 -23.10 -28.74
N SER A 114 11.93 -24.39 -28.60
CA SER A 114 12.92 -25.43 -28.90
C SER A 114 12.13 -26.58 -29.52
N LYS A 115 12.23 -26.68 -30.84
CA LYS A 115 11.92 -27.87 -31.62
C LYS A 115 13.25 -28.39 -32.15
#